data_AF-A0A4R1HAB1-F1
#
_entry.id   AF-A0A4R1HAB1-F1
#
_cell.length_a   1.000
_cell.length_b   1.000
_cell.length_c   1.000
_cell.angle_alpha   90.00
_cell.angle_beta   90.00
_cell.angle_gamma   90.00
#
_symmetry.space_group_name_H-M   'P 1'
#
loop_
_entity.id
_entity.type
_entity.pdbx_description
1 polymer ?
#
loop_
_entity_poly.entity_id
_entity_poly.type
_entity_poly.pdbx_seq_one_letter_code
_entity_poly.pdbx_strand_id
1 'polypeptide(L)'
;MTWKNPHTWIAGLGIILLTNALALACVAYNRSGEPDARVTLSERELNLPYNWGGERENSGLALRLDWRDNPSRYLPAPWLDQAKLAALGFPVEDATSRADNRRRLNHSLPQEVFLVLEYNGPAYQAALARQQAVTEQRQALADRNPDDEALEKAARDSQKRLQREQHKASRLFVIDAGLDAQTLRQRYPDTARNIVLRGTVRARVNQQDDDQWVVQGLVNEVAVSRVNIPLEYRSVFERDRDPDYEVTLAVGRWLEPWAVGVK
;
A
#
# COMPACT_ATOMS: atom_id res chain seq x y z
N MET A 1 -14.33 50.17 15.97
CA MET A 1 -13.01 49.66 15.53
C MET A 1 -12.89 49.99 14.03
N THR A 2 -12.24 51.09 13.67
CA THR A 2 -12.14 51.57 12.29
C THR A 2 -10.86 51.01 11.66
N TRP A 3 -11.00 50.05 10.75
CA TRP A 3 -9.85 49.51 10.05
C TRP A 3 -9.26 50.51 9.07
N LYS A 4 -7.97 50.83 9.29
CA LYS A 4 -7.27 51.92 8.60
C LYS A 4 -6.48 51.50 7.36
N ASN A 5 -6.52 50.24 6.92
CA ASN A 5 -5.78 49.81 5.72
C ASN A 5 -6.56 48.80 4.85
N PRO A 6 -7.16 49.23 3.72
CA PRO A 6 -7.79 48.31 2.77
C PRO A 6 -6.77 47.41 2.06
N HIS A 7 -5.50 47.80 2.01
CA HIS A 7 -4.43 47.05 1.36
C HIS A 7 -4.09 45.72 2.04
N THR A 8 -4.12 45.66 3.38
CA THR A 8 -3.89 44.41 4.13
C THR A 8 -4.99 43.39 3.89
N TRP A 9 -6.22 43.87 3.64
CA TRP A 9 -7.35 43.03 3.33
C TRP A 9 -7.29 42.44 1.92
N ILE A 10 -6.95 43.27 0.94
CA ILE A 10 -6.75 42.84 -0.44
C ILE A 10 -5.59 41.85 -0.50
N ALA A 11 -4.50 42.09 0.23
CA ALA A 11 -3.38 41.16 0.31
C ALA A 11 -3.78 39.82 0.94
N GLY A 12 -4.52 39.84 2.07
CA GLY A 12 -5.01 38.62 2.71
C GLY A 12 -5.95 37.80 1.82
N LEU A 13 -6.92 38.45 1.18
CA LEU A 13 -7.83 37.82 0.23
C LEU A 13 -7.07 37.28 -0.99
N GLY A 14 -6.08 38.04 -1.48
CA GLY A 14 -5.22 37.64 -2.58
C GLY A 14 -4.43 36.36 -2.29
N ILE A 15 -3.87 36.22 -1.08
CA ILE A 15 -3.17 35.00 -0.66
C ILE A 15 -4.13 33.82 -0.65
N ILE A 16 -5.32 33.96 -0.07
CA ILE A 16 -6.32 32.88 -0.02
C ILE A 16 -6.71 32.42 -1.43
N LEU A 17 -7.00 33.36 -2.33
CA LEU A 17 -7.36 33.04 -3.71
C LEU A 17 -6.19 32.35 -4.43
N LEU A 18 -4.96 32.85 -4.25
CA LEU A 18 -3.77 32.27 -4.87
C LEU A 18 -3.50 30.84 -4.40
N THR A 19 -3.61 30.57 -3.09
CA THR A 19 -3.38 29.22 -2.55
C THR A 19 -4.42 28.23 -3.04
N ASN A 20 -5.69 28.64 -3.11
CA ASN A 20 -6.76 27.78 -3.64
C ASN A 20 -6.61 27.55 -5.15
N ALA A 21 -6.26 28.59 -5.91
CA ALA A 21 -6.01 28.47 -7.35
C ALA A 21 -4.84 27.51 -7.64
N LEU A 22 -3.76 27.60 -6.85
CA LEU A 22 -2.62 26.69 -6.98
C LEU A 22 -3.01 25.25 -6.66
N ALA A 23 -3.75 25.02 -5.56
CA ALA A 23 -4.23 23.68 -5.20
C ALA A 23 -5.11 23.06 -6.30
N LEU A 24 -6.06 23.83 -6.85
CA LEU A 24 -6.91 23.37 -7.95
C LEU A 24 -6.11 23.13 -9.24
N ALA A 25 -5.11 23.96 -9.54
CA ALA A 25 -4.24 23.77 -10.69
C ALA A 25 -3.40 22.48 -10.55
N CYS A 26 -2.89 22.17 -9.36
CA CYS A 26 -2.19 20.90 -9.10
C CYS A 26 -3.12 19.70 -9.31
N VAL A 27 -4.35 19.75 -8.80
CA VAL A 27 -5.34 18.68 -9.01
C VAL A 27 -5.69 18.53 -10.49
N ALA A 28 -5.96 19.64 -11.18
CA ALA A 28 -6.26 19.64 -12.61
C ALA A 28 -5.10 19.09 -13.43
N TYR A 29 -3.86 19.43 -13.07
CA TYR A 29 -2.66 18.90 -13.71
C TYR A 29 -2.48 17.39 -13.43
N ASN A 30 -2.65 16.94 -12.19
CA ASN A 30 -2.57 15.51 -11.85
C ASN A 30 -3.59 14.69 -12.65
N ARG A 31 -4.81 15.21 -12.82
CA ARG A 31 -5.90 14.56 -13.57
C ARG A 31 -5.87 14.84 -15.08
N SER A 32 -4.89 15.59 -15.58
CA SER A 32 -4.80 15.94 -17.01
C SER A 32 -4.20 14.80 -17.84
N GLY A 33 -4.72 14.63 -19.06
CA GLY A 33 -4.25 13.60 -19.99
C GLY A 33 -4.77 12.20 -19.65
N GLU A 34 -4.11 11.20 -20.24
CA GLU A 34 -4.41 9.80 -19.93
C GLU A 34 -3.84 9.43 -18.55
N PRO A 35 -4.62 8.76 -17.68
CA PRO A 35 -4.13 8.25 -16.41
C PRO A 35 -2.99 7.25 -16.60
N ASP A 36 -2.03 7.26 -15.68
CA ASP A 36 -0.93 6.29 -15.63
C ASP A 36 -1.44 4.86 -15.35
N ALA A 37 -2.51 4.75 -14.54
CA ALA A 37 -3.21 3.50 -14.29
C ALA A 37 -4.71 3.74 -14.07
N ARG A 38 -5.54 2.74 -14.40
CA ARG A 38 -6.95 2.71 -14.04
C ARG A 38 -7.33 1.31 -13.58
N VAL A 39 -7.68 1.17 -12.32
CA VAL A 39 -7.94 -0.13 -11.67
C VAL A 39 -9.24 -0.08 -10.88
N THR A 40 -9.98 -1.17 -10.86
CA THR A 40 -11.16 -1.33 -9.99
C THR A 40 -10.78 -2.18 -8.79
N LEU A 41 -10.82 -1.56 -7.60
CA LEU A 41 -10.48 -2.16 -6.32
C LEU A 41 -11.74 -2.37 -5.48
N SER A 42 -11.77 -3.39 -4.65
CA SER A 42 -12.93 -3.65 -3.77
C SER A 42 -12.64 -3.22 -2.33
N GLU A 43 -13.59 -3.47 -1.43
CA GLU A 43 -13.49 -3.29 0.02
C GLU A 43 -12.28 -4.01 0.66
N ARG A 44 -11.75 -5.04 -0.03
CA ARG A 44 -10.54 -5.77 0.36
C ARG A 44 -9.27 -4.93 0.24
N GLU A 45 -9.21 -4.06 -0.75
CA GLU A 45 -8.05 -3.22 -1.06
C GLU A 45 -8.25 -1.77 -0.63
N LEU A 46 -9.49 -1.35 -0.39
CA LEU A 46 -9.84 -0.01 0.06
C LEU A 46 -10.74 -0.14 1.28
N ASN A 47 -10.19 -0.07 2.49
CA ASN A 47 -10.99 -0.26 3.70
C ASN A 47 -11.65 1.04 4.16
N LEU A 48 -12.85 0.92 4.74
CA LEU A 48 -13.47 1.98 5.51
C LEU A 48 -12.65 2.32 6.77
N PRO A 49 -12.66 3.59 7.21
CA PRO A 49 -12.06 3.95 8.48
C PRO A 49 -12.84 3.31 9.64
N TYR A 50 -12.11 2.88 10.67
CA TYR A 50 -12.63 2.08 11.80
C TYR A 50 -13.86 2.69 12.52
N ASN A 51 -13.99 4.03 12.52
CA ASN A 51 -15.08 4.77 13.16
C ASN A 51 -16.10 5.37 12.17
N TRP A 52 -16.15 4.91 10.92
CA TRP A 52 -17.13 5.43 9.94
C TRP A 52 -18.57 5.20 10.45
N GLY A 53 -19.40 6.25 10.39
CA GLY A 53 -20.79 6.23 10.88
C GLY A 53 -20.99 6.58 12.36
N GLY A 54 -19.93 6.66 13.17
CA GLY A 54 -20.01 7.06 14.59
C GLY A 54 -19.90 8.57 14.84
N GLU A 55 -19.15 9.28 13.97
CA GLU A 55 -18.89 10.72 14.11
C GLU A 55 -19.65 11.48 13.01
N ARG A 56 -20.79 12.09 13.38
CA ARG A 56 -21.63 12.89 12.45
C ARG A 56 -20.97 14.19 11.96
N GLU A 57 -19.82 14.56 12.53
CA GLU A 57 -19.14 15.83 12.25
C GLU A 57 -18.07 15.72 11.15
N ASN A 58 -17.70 14.51 10.72
CA ASN A 58 -16.69 14.31 9.68
C ASN A 58 -17.33 14.20 8.29
N SER A 59 -17.27 15.30 7.54
CA SER A 59 -17.84 15.40 6.18
C SER A 59 -16.94 14.79 5.10
N GLY A 60 -15.67 14.49 5.39
CA GLY A 60 -14.77 13.80 4.46
C GLY A 60 -14.77 12.28 4.63
N LEU A 61 -15.00 11.53 3.54
CA LEU A 61 -14.78 10.08 3.48
C LEU A 61 -13.46 9.81 2.75
N ALA A 62 -12.57 9.05 3.39
CA ALA A 62 -11.36 8.55 2.76
C ALA A 62 -11.19 7.06 3.06
N LEU A 63 -11.04 6.25 2.02
CA LEU A 63 -10.78 4.82 2.13
C LEU A 63 -9.28 4.58 2.26
N ARG A 64 -8.88 3.69 3.15
CA ARG A 64 -7.47 3.33 3.34
C ARG A 64 -7.07 2.28 2.32
N LEU A 65 -6.01 2.55 1.56
CA LEU A 65 -5.40 1.59 0.64
C LEU A 65 -4.70 0.48 1.44
N ASP A 66 -5.19 -0.75 1.33
CA ASP A 66 -4.62 -1.95 1.93
C ASP A 66 -3.79 -2.69 0.88
N TRP A 67 -2.51 -2.86 1.18
CA TRP A 67 -1.52 -3.50 0.30
C TRP A 67 -0.62 -4.43 1.09
N ARG A 68 0.05 -5.34 0.38
CA ARG A 68 0.92 -6.36 0.97
C ARG A 68 2.23 -6.43 0.20
N ASP A 69 3.36 -6.47 0.87
CA ASP A 69 4.68 -6.74 0.25
C ASP A 69 5.13 -8.19 0.51
N ASN A 70 4.48 -8.86 1.46
CA ASN A 70 4.64 -10.27 1.77
C ASN A 70 3.30 -10.84 2.30
N PRO A 71 2.99 -12.13 2.06
CA PRO A 71 1.88 -12.80 2.73
C PRO A 71 1.94 -12.75 4.26
N SER A 72 3.12 -12.57 4.87
CA SER A 72 3.30 -12.26 6.30
C SER A 72 3.93 -10.89 6.49
N ARG A 73 3.22 -9.98 7.17
CA ARG A 73 3.64 -8.59 7.43
C ARG A 73 4.95 -8.44 8.24
N TYR A 74 5.43 -9.53 8.83
CA TYR A 74 6.66 -9.56 9.63
C TYR A 74 7.86 -10.14 8.90
N LEU A 75 7.66 -10.64 7.67
CA LEU A 75 8.74 -11.16 6.85
C LEU A 75 9.16 -10.11 5.82
N PRO A 76 10.47 -9.96 5.55
CA PRO A 76 10.96 -9.11 4.47
C PRO A 76 10.31 -9.48 3.14
N ALA A 77 10.10 -8.48 2.28
CA ALA A 77 9.62 -8.71 0.93
C ALA A 77 10.71 -9.47 0.13
N PRO A 78 10.44 -10.67 -0.43
CA PRO A 78 11.49 -11.49 -1.06
C PRO A 78 12.18 -10.82 -2.25
N TRP A 79 11.48 -9.94 -2.96
CA TRP A 79 12.01 -9.19 -4.11
C TRP A 79 12.89 -8.00 -3.69
N LEU A 80 12.82 -7.58 -2.42
CA LEU A 80 13.55 -6.44 -1.87
C LEU A 80 14.81 -6.92 -1.14
N ASP A 81 15.64 -7.63 -1.91
CA ASP A 81 16.91 -8.20 -1.49
C ASP A 81 18.07 -7.18 -1.49
N GLN A 82 19.27 -7.65 -1.17
CA GLN A 82 20.49 -6.83 -1.15
C GLN A 82 20.79 -6.16 -2.50
N ALA A 83 20.60 -6.88 -3.61
CA ALA A 83 20.86 -6.34 -4.94
C ALA A 83 19.86 -5.22 -5.29
N LYS A 84 18.58 -5.44 -4.97
CA LYS A 84 17.54 -4.42 -5.13
C LYS A 84 17.82 -3.20 -4.26
N LEU A 85 18.20 -3.38 -2.99
CA LEU A 85 18.53 -2.27 -2.10
C LEU A 85 19.76 -1.48 -2.57
N ALA A 86 20.79 -2.15 -3.06
CA ALA A 86 21.94 -1.48 -3.66
C ALA A 86 21.52 -0.65 -4.89
N ALA A 87 20.64 -1.20 -5.75
CA ALA A 87 20.09 -0.48 -6.90
C ALA A 87 19.21 0.73 -6.51
N LEU A 88 18.61 0.72 -5.30
CA LEU A 88 17.88 1.85 -4.74
C LEU A 88 18.79 2.88 -4.04
N GLY A 89 20.09 2.60 -3.93
CA GLY A 89 21.08 3.50 -3.32
C GLY A 89 21.33 3.28 -1.83
N PHE A 90 20.96 2.12 -1.28
CA PHE A 90 21.35 1.76 0.08
C PHE A 90 22.80 1.25 0.14
N PRO A 91 23.58 1.62 1.17
CA PRO A 91 24.98 1.21 1.31
C PRO A 91 25.10 -0.22 1.86
N VAL A 92 24.69 -1.22 1.07
CA VAL A 92 24.57 -2.62 1.50
C VAL A 92 25.92 -3.26 1.86
N GLU A 93 26.95 -3.05 1.03
CA GLU A 93 28.29 -3.62 1.26
C GLU A 93 28.95 -3.08 2.52
N ASP A 94 28.87 -1.76 2.73
CA ASP A 94 29.42 -1.12 3.92
C ASP A 94 28.68 -1.55 5.19
N ALA A 95 27.36 -1.79 5.09
CA ALA A 95 26.51 -2.05 6.23
C ALA A 95 26.87 -3.33 7.00
N THR A 96 27.31 -4.39 6.32
CA THR A 96 27.59 -5.68 6.97
C THR A 96 29.00 -5.77 7.57
N SER A 97 29.91 -4.88 7.16
CA SER A 97 31.35 -4.93 7.51
C SER A 97 31.68 -4.62 8.98
N ARG A 98 30.94 -3.72 9.64
CA ARG A 98 31.24 -3.25 11.01
C ARG A 98 29.96 -3.04 11.82
N ALA A 99 30.05 -3.27 13.14
CA ALA A 99 28.93 -3.08 14.07
C ALA A 99 28.31 -1.67 13.97
N ASP A 100 29.14 -0.64 13.88
CA ASP A 100 28.68 0.75 13.76
C ASP A 100 27.94 1.00 12.45
N ASN A 101 28.36 0.37 11.34
CA ASN A 101 27.69 0.49 10.05
C ASN A 101 26.31 -0.16 10.09
N ARG A 102 26.20 -1.34 10.70
CA ARG A 102 24.91 -2.03 10.93
C ARG A 102 23.96 -1.15 11.71
N ARG A 103 24.43 -0.55 12.81
CA ARG A 103 23.65 0.35 13.66
C ARG A 103 23.21 1.60 12.88
N ARG A 104 24.12 2.21 12.12
CA ARG A 104 23.82 3.37 11.26
C ARG A 104 22.71 3.07 10.26
N LEU A 105 22.80 1.95 9.53
CA LEU A 105 21.78 1.59 8.55
C LEU A 105 20.42 1.30 9.22
N ASN A 106 20.40 0.61 10.37
CA ASN A 106 19.15 0.33 11.08
C ASN A 106 18.40 1.58 11.56
N HIS A 107 19.13 2.68 11.79
CA HIS A 107 18.59 3.98 12.19
C HIS A 107 18.49 4.98 11.02
N SER A 108 18.79 4.59 9.78
CA SER A 108 18.67 5.49 8.64
C SER A 108 17.20 5.84 8.38
N LEU A 109 16.97 7.04 7.86
CA LEU A 109 15.64 7.43 7.39
C LEU A 109 15.22 6.55 6.21
N PRO A 110 13.90 6.30 6.05
CA PRO A 110 13.38 5.70 4.82
C PRO A 110 13.76 6.55 3.60
N GLN A 111 14.03 5.90 2.47
CA GLN A 111 14.31 6.56 1.20
C GLN A 111 13.05 6.59 0.34
N GLU A 112 12.82 7.71 -0.34
CA GLU A 112 11.74 7.85 -1.31
C GLU A 112 12.02 7.06 -2.57
N VAL A 113 11.03 6.28 -3.01
CA VAL A 113 11.09 5.46 -4.21
C VAL A 113 9.74 5.46 -4.92
N PHE A 114 9.71 4.98 -6.16
CA PHE A 114 8.49 4.58 -6.83
C PHE A 114 8.26 3.09 -6.59
N LEU A 115 7.05 2.73 -6.19
CA LEU A 115 6.61 1.37 -5.91
C LEU A 115 5.66 0.90 -7.00
N VAL A 116 5.78 -0.37 -7.39
CA VAL A 116 4.83 -1.04 -8.28
C VAL A 116 3.91 -1.90 -7.45
N LEU A 117 2.61 -1.59 -7.50
CA LEU A 117 1.56 -2.38 -6.90
C LEU A 117 0.83 -3.19 -7.98
N GLU A 118 0.83 -4.50 -7.83
CA GLU A 118 0.14 -5.45 -8.70
C GLU A 118 -1.19 -5.86 -8.07
N TYR A 119 -2.28 -5.59 -8.77
CA TYR A 119 -3.62 -5.98 -8.37
C TYR A 119 -3.99 -7.35 -8.92
N ASN A 120 -4.33 -8.29 -8.02
CA ASN A 120 -4.89 -9.61 -8.37
C ASN A 120 -4.05 -10.39 -9.40
N GLY A 121 -2.73 -10.20 -9.36
CA GLY A 121 -1.78 -10.81 -10.28
C GLY A 121 -1.05 -12.02 -9.70
N PRO A 122 0.02 -12.48 -10.39
CA PRO A 122 0.87 -13.59 -9.95
C PRO A 122 1.28 -13.57 -8.48
N ALA A 123 1.56 -12.39 -7.89
CA ALA A 123 1.93 -12.30 -6.47
C ALA A 123 0.81 -12.77 -5.54
N TYR A 124 -0.43 -12.36 -5.81
CA TYR A 124 -1.60 -12.84 -5.07
C TYR A 124 -1.86 -14.32 -5.34
N GLN A 125 -1.77 -14.78 -6.59
CA GLN A 125 -1.96 -16.20 -6.93
C GLN A 125 -0.95 -17.10 -6.22
N ALA A 126 0.31 -16.67 -6.12
CA ALA A 126 1.35 -17.38 -5.37
C ALA A 126 1.07 -17.42 -3.87
N ALA A 127 0.55 -16.33 -3.29
CA ALA A 127 0.14 -16.30 -1.88
C ALA A 127 -1.03 -17.25 -1.61
N LEU A 128 -2.04 -17.26 -2.49
CA LEU A 128 -3.19 -18.16 -2.40
C LEU A 128 -2.77 -19.64 -2.52
N ALA A 129 -1.97 -19.97 -3.53
CA ALA A 129 -1.48 -21.34 -3.75
C ALA A 129 -0.65 -21.85 -2.56
N ARG A 130 0.19 -21.00 -1.96
CA ARG A 130 0.93 -21.35 -0.75
C ARG A 130 -0.01 -21.67 0.42
N GLN A 131 -1.04 -20.85 0.61
CA GLN A 131 -1.99 -21.05 1.71
C GLN A 131 -2.85 -22.30 1.49
N GLN A 132 -3.20 -22.63 0.23
CA GLN A 132 -3.87 -23.87 -0.14
C GLN A 132 -3.01 -25.09 0.22
N ALA A 133 -1.75 -25.12 -0.25
CA ALA A 133 -0.82 -26.22 0.04
C ALA A 133 -0.60 -26.45 1.54
N VAL A 134 -0.44 -25.36 2.33
CA VAL A 134 -0.31 -25.44 3.79
C VAL A 134 -1.57 -26.02 4.44
N THR A 135 -2.75 -25.69 3.92
CA THR A 135 -4.02 -26.18 4.44
C THR A 135 -4.20 -27.66 4.13
N GLU A 136 -3.92 -28.09 2.90
CA GLU A 136 -3.96 -29.49 2.47
C GLU A 136 -3.01 -30.36 3.31
N GLN A 137 -1.78 -29.90 3.52
CA GLN A 137 -0.80 -30.62 4.33
C GLN A 137 -1.27 -30.79 5.78
N ARG A 138 -1.79 -29.73 6.40
CA ARG A 138 -2.27 -29.77 7.79
C ARG A 138 -3.52 -30.63 7.94
N GLN A 139 -4.42 -30.58 6.98
CA GLN A 139 -5.59 -31.44 6.95
C GLN A 139 -5.17 -32.92 6.87
N ALA A 140 -4.28 -33.26 5.93
CA ALA A 140 -3.78 -34.64 5.80
C ALA A 140 -3.06 -35.14 7.06
N LEU A 141 -2.37 -34.26 7.80
CA LEU A 141 -1.74 -34.62 9.08
C LEU A 141 -2.78 -34.87 10.19
N ALA A 142 -3.83 -34.04 10.27
CA ALA A 142 -4.92 -34.24 11.22
C ALA A 142 -5.73 -35.50 10.92
N ASP A 143 -6.03 -35.76 9.64
CA ASP A 143 -6.79 -36.96 9.22
C ASP A 143 -6.03 -38.26 9.55
N ARG A 144 -4.69 -38.23 9.56
CA ARG A 144 -3.84 -39.37 9.94
C ARG A 144 -3.70 -39.54 11.46
N ASN A 145 -4.01 -38.51 12.25
CA ASN A 145 -3.84 -38.48 13.70
C ASN A 145 -5.10 -37.89 14.36
N PRO A 146 -6.25 -38.59 14.28
CA PRO A 146 -7.55 -38.05 14.69
C PRO A 146 -7.65 -37.70 16.18
N ASP A 147 -6.82 -38.30 17.03
CA ASP A 147 -6.81 -38.06 18.47
C ASP A 147 -5.87 -36.90 18.90
N ASP A 148 -5.16 -36.27 17.97
CA ASP A 148 -4.28 -35.13 18.24
C ASP A 148 -5.03 -33.80 18.07
N GLU A 149 -5.50 -33.25 19.20
CA GLU A 149 -6.22 -31.97 19.25
C GLU A 149 -5.39 -30.79 18.68
N ALA A 150 -4.06 -30.83 18.80
CA ALA A 150 -3.20 -29.77 18.30
C ALA A 150 -3.15 -29.76 16.76
N LEU A 151 -3.10 -30.94 16.14
CA LEU A 151 -3.18 -31.08 14.69
C LEU A 151 -4.56 -30.70 14.14
N GLU A 152 -5.63 -31.13 14.81
CA GLU A 152 -7.00 -30.76 14.44
C GLU A 152 -7.20 -29.23 14.52
N LYS A 153 -6.73 -28.59 15.59
CA LYS A 153 -6.74 -27.13 15.72
C LYS A 153 -5.90 -26.46 14.63
N ALA A 154 -4.70 -26.97 14.35
CA ALA A 154 -3.82 -26.42 13.32
C ALA A 154 -4.43 -26.46 11.92
N ALA A 155 -5.18 -27.53 11.60
CA ALA A 155 -5.94 -27.71 10.36
C ALA A 155 -7.10 -26.71 10.25
N ARG A 156 -7.93 -26.59 11.30
CA ARG A 156 -9.00 -25.58 11.38
C ARG A 156 -8.47 -24.16 11.21
N ASP A 157 -7.37 -23.83 11.88
CA ASP A 157 -6.76 -22.50 11.79
C ASP A 157 -6.18 -22.22 10.40
N SER A 158 -5.64 -23.23 9.70
CA SER A 158 -5.23 -23.06 8.31
C SER A 158 -6.40 -22.86 7.36
N GLN A 159 -7.52 -23.56 7.57
CA GLN A 159 -8.73 -23.37 6.77
C GLN A 159 -9.29 -21.94 6.92
N LYS A 160 -9.33 -21.42 8.16
CA LYS A 160 -9.71 -20.02 8.42
C LYS A 160 -8.79 -19.02 7.72
N ARG A 161 -7.46 -19.28 7.72
CA ARG A 161 -6.48 -18.46 6.99
C ARG A 161 -6.71 -18.51 5.48
N LEU A 162 -7.01 -19.68 4.91
CA LEU A 162 -7.32 -19.82 3.49
C LEU A 162 -8.59 -19.06 3.10
N GLN A 163 -9.67 -19.20 3.87
CA GLN A 163 -10.90 -18.43 3.63
C GLN A 163 -10.65 -16.92 3.71
N ARG A 164 -9.85 -16.46 4.67
CA ARG A 164 -9.45 -15.05 4.77
C ARG A 164 -8.68 -14.62 3.52
N GLU A 165 -7.72 -15.42 3.06
CA GLU A 165 -6.95 -15.12 1.85
C GLU A 165 -7.85 -15.02 0.60
N GLN A 166 -8.85 -15.90 0.49
CA GLN A 166 -9.79 -15.95 -0.63
C GLN A 166 -10.76 -14.76 -0.65
N HIS A 167 -11.25 -14.32 0.50
CA HIS A 167 -12.39 -13.40 0.57
C HIS A 167 -12.11 -12.04 1.22
N LYS A 168 -11.10 -11.92 2.07
CA LYS A 168 -10.90 -10.70 2.89
C LYS A 168 -9.53 -10.06 2.74
N ALA A 169 -8.48 -10.83 2.46
CA ALA A 169 -7.15 -10.28 2.33
C ALA A 169 -7.04 -9.45 1.04
N SER A 170 -6.35 -8.32 1.11
CA SER A 170 -6.02 -7.53 -0.07
C SER A 170 -5.29 -8.39 -1.11
N ARG A 171 -5.71 -8.23 -2.37
CA ARG A 171 -5.08 -8.80 -3.57
C ARG A 171 -4.03 -7.86 -4.17
N LEU A 172 -3.81 -6.69 -3.56
CA LEU A 172 -2.88 -5.68 -4.01
C LEU A 172 -1.50 -5.92 -3.38
N PHE A 173 -0.52 -6.27 -4.21
CA PHE A 173 0.83 -6.57 -3.76
C PHE A 173 1.85 -5.55 -4.24
N VAL A 174 2.75 -5.09 -3.37
CA VAL A 174 3.96 -4.38 -3.80
C VAL A 174 4.96 -5.41 -4.31
N ILE A 175 5.33 -5.31 -5.59
CA ILE A 175 6.15 -6.32 -6.28
C ILE A 175 7.50 -5.81 -6.77
N ASP A 176 7.68 -4.50 -6.90
CA ASP A 176 8.96 -3.90 -7.32
C ASP A 176 9.07 -2.46 -6.81
N ALA A 177 10.28 -1.93 -6.85
CA ALA A 177 10.60 -0.54 -6.57
C ALA A 177 11.72 -0.03 -7.47
N GLY A 178 11.71 1.27 -7.74
CA GLY A 178 12.71 1.94 -8.57
C GLY A 178 12.83 3.43 -8.28
N LEU A 179 13.89 4.03 -8.81
CA LEU A 179 14.17 5.46 -8.69
C LEU A 179 13.59 6.28 -9.85
N ASP A 180 13.07 5.60 -10.89
CA ASP A 180 12.48 6.23 -12.07
C ASP A 180 11.12 5.60 -12.40
N ALA A 181 10.06 6.41 -12.33
CA ALA A 181 8.69 5.95 -12.55
C ALA A 181 8.42 5.53 -14.01
N GLN A 182 9.05 6.18 -14.99
CA GLN A 182 8.82 5.87 -16.40
C GLN A 182 9.42 4.51 -16.77
N THR A 183 10.59 4.20 -16.22
CA THR A 183 11.27 2.91 -16.36
C THR A 183 10.41 1.79 -15.77
N LEU A 184 9.83 2.01 -14.58
CA LEU A 184 8.89 1.06 -13.99
C LEU A 184 7.64 0.90 -14.87
N ARG A 185 7.04 1.99 -15.35
CA ARG A 185 5.86 1.92 -16.23
C ARG A 185 6.15 1.17 -17.53
N GLN A 186 7.33 1.35 -18.14
CA GLN A 186 7.75 0.59 -19.32
C GLN A 186 7.91 -0.91 -19.02
N ARG A 187 8.43 -1.26 -17.83
CA ARG A 187 8.55 -2.66 -17.39
C ARG A 187 7.19 -3.28 -17.05
N TYR A 188 6.24 -2.48 -16.54
CA TYR A 188 4.91 -2.91 -16.11
C TYR A 188 3.79 -2.19 -16.91
N PRO A 189 3.61 -2.52 -18.20
CA PRO A 189 2.74 -1.76 -19.10
C PRO A 189 1.24 -2.01 -18.91
N ASP A 190 0.83 -3.11 -18.25
CA ASP A 190 -0.59 -3.38 -17.96
C ASP A 190 -1.12 -2.41 -16.89
N THR A 191 -1.75 -1.33 -17.33
CA THR A 191 -2.27 -0.22 -16.52
C THR A 191 -3.56 -0.55 -15.76
N ALA A 192 -4.19 -1.69 -16.09
CA ALA A 192 -5.35 -2.21 -15.36
C ALA A 192 -4.96 -3.08 -14.17
N ARG A 193 -3.70 -3.52 -14.13
CA ARG A 193 -3.15 -4.41 -13.10
C ARG A 193 -2.06 -3.75 -12.28
N ASN A 194 -1.18 -2.98 -12.91
CA ASN A 194 0.02 -2.42 -12.29
C ASN A 194 -0.11 -0.92 -12.07
N ILE A 195 0.02 -0.52 -10.82
CA ILE A 195 -0.12 0.84 -10.32
C ILE A 195 1.27 1.30 -9.88
N VAL A 196 1.77 2.42 -10.41
CA VAL A 196 3.01 3.02 -9.93
C VAL A 196 2.64 4.15 -8.97
N LEU A 197 3.10 4.06 -7.72
CA LEU A 197 2.88 5.09 -6.69
C LEU A 197 4.20 5.50 -6.05
N ARG A 198 4.23 6.71 -5.52
CA ARG A 198 5.33 7.12 -4.62
C ARG A 198 5.23 6.36 -3.31
N GLY A 199 6.36 6.07 -2.68
CA GLY A 199 6.42 5.46 -1.37
C GLY A 199 7.81 5.56 -0.77
N THR A 200 8.00 4.86 0.34
CA THR A 200 9.29 4.80 1.02
C THR A 200 9.70 3.38 1.33
N VAL A 201 10.99 3.11 1.18
CA VAL A 201 11.63 1.85 1.56
C VAL A 201 12.65 2.13 2.65
N ARG A 202 12.83 1.15 3.55
CA ARG A 202 13.93 1.16 4.52
C ARG A 202 14.71 -0.14 4.44
N ALA A 203 16.01 -0.07 4.66
CA ALA A 203 16.85 -1.24 4.87
C ALA A 203 17.01 -1.52 6.37
N ARG A 204 17.19 -2.80 6.70
CA ARG A 204 17.60 -3.26 8.03
C ARG A 204 18.64 -4.35 7.88
N VAL A 205 19.58 -4.41 8.81
CA VAL A 205 20.55 -5.48 8.94
C VAL A 205 20.06 -6.45 9.99
N ASN A 206 19.83 -7.69 9.58
CA ASN A 206 19.43 -8.79 10.43
C ASN A 206 20.57 -9.80 10.53
N GLN A 207 20.68 -10.47 11.68
CA GLN A 207 21.60 -11.60 11.83
C GLN A 207 20.94 -12.83 11.22
N GLN A 208 21.62 -13.45 10.26
CA GLN A 208 21.14 -14.68 9.61
C GLN A 208 21.67 -15.92 10.33
N ASP A 209 22.96 -15.92 10.65
CA ASP A 209 23.68 -16.93 11.44
C ASP A 209 24.69 -16.24 12.37
N ASP A 210 25.36 -16.99 13.25
CA ASP A 210 26.28 -16.45 14.27
C ASP A 210 27.30 -15.44 13.69
N ASP A 211 27.79 -15.66 12.46
CA ASP A 211 28.77 -14.79 11.81
C ASP A 211 28.26 -14.06 10.55
N GLN A 212 26.99 -14.24 10.15
CA GLN A 212 26.46 -13.67 8.90
C GLN A 212 25.38 -12.64 9.13
N TRP A 213 25.60 -11.45 8.56
CA TRP A 213 24.66 -10.33 8.58
C TRP A 213 24.09 -10.11 7.19
N VAL A 214 22.76 -10.07 7.10
CA VAL A 214 22.04 -9.87 5.84
C VAL A 214 21.33 -8.52 5.89
N VAL A 215 21.46 -7.73 4.82
CA VAL A 215 20.63 -6.53 4.64
C VAL A 215 19.33 -6.94 3.95
N GLN A 216 18.21 -6.55 4.55
CA GLN A 216 16.87 -6.84 4.06
C GLN A 216 16.04 -5.57 4.03
N GLY A 217 15.20 -5.42 3.02
CA GLY A 217 14.38 -4.24 2.88
C GLY A 217 12.95 -4.46 3.36
N LEU A 218 12.33 -3.35 3.73
CA LEU A 218 10.92 -3.29 4.07
C LEU A 218 10.29 -2.10 3.36
N VAL A 219 9.12 -2.30 2.78
CA VAL A 219 8.29 -1.18 2.31
C VAL A 219 7.70 -0.52 3.56
N ASN A 220 8.02 0.76 3.76
CA ASN A 220 7.61 1.49 4.96
C ASN A 220 6.22 2.12 4.76
N GLU A 221 5.99 2.75 3.61
CA GLU A 221 4.73 3.42 3.30
C GLU A 221 4.52 3.59 1.79
N VAL A 222 3.26 3.64 1.36
CA VAL A 222 2.82 4.18 0.06
C VAL A 222 2.32 5.61 0.32
N ALA A 223 2.85 6.60 -0.39
CA ALA A 223 2.67 8.03 -0.10
C ALA A 223 1.20 8.46 -0.03
N VAL A 224 0.34 7.88 -0.89
CA VAL A 224 -1.11 8.04 -0.80
C VAL A 224 -1.71 6.76 -0.22
N SER A 225 -1.78 6.71 1.11
CA SER A 225 -2.37 5.59 1.86
C SER A 225 -3.89 5.72 2.04
N ARG A 226 -4.48 6.86 1.68
CA ARG A 226 -5.91 7.13 1.77
C ARG A 226 -6.42 7.81 0.51
N VAL A 227 -7.53 7.31 -0.03
CA VAL A 227 -8.19 7.87 -1.21
C VAL A 227 -9.49 8.54 -0.78
N ASN A 228 -9.60 9.85 -1.04
CA ASN A 228 -10.82 10.59 -0.77
C ASN A 228 -11.93 10.19 -1.74
N ILE A 229 -13.14 10.00 -1.20
CA ILE A 229 -14.32 9.63 -1.96
C ILE A 229 -15.19 10.89 -2.18
N PRO A 230 -15.49 11.25 -3.44
CA PRO A 230 -16.40 12.34 -3.75
C PRO A 230 -17.75 12.20 -3.06
N LEU A 231 -18.34 13.34 -2.67
CA LEU A 231 -19.58 13.39 -1.90
C LEU A 231 -20.74 12.66 -2.61
N GLU A 232 -20.77 12.68 -3.96
CA GLU A 232 -21.81 12.00 -4.75
C GLU A 232 -21.88 10.48 -4.51
N TYR A 233 -20.78 9.85 -4.09
CA TYR A 233 -20.71 8.41 -3.84
C TYR A 233 -20.95 8.01 -2.39
N ARG A 234 -21.14 8.99 -1.50
CA ARG A 234 -21.21 8.76 -0.05
C ARG A 234 -22.32 7.79 0.36
N SER A 235 -23.46 7.84 -0.32
CA SER A 235 -24.63 7.01 0.00
C SER A 235 -24.39 5.50 -0.09
N VAL A 236 -23.37 5.04 -0.83
CA VAL A 236 -22.97 3.63 -0.89
C VAL A 236 -22.46 3.14 0.48
N PHE A 237 -21.75 4.00 1.20
CA PHE A 237 -21.05 3.67 2.45
C PHE A 237 -21.87 3.95 3.71
N GLU A 238 -23.06 4.53 3.58
CA GLU A 238 -23.91 4.91 4.73
C GLU A 238 -25.01 3.89 5.02
N ARG A 239 -25.29 2.98 4.09
CA ARG A 239 -26.40 2.03 4.18
C ARG A 239 -26.11 0.84 5.08
N ASP A 240 -24.86 0.38 5.09
CA ASP A 240 -24.42 -0.78 5.83
C ASP A 240 -23.13 -0.48 6.59
N ARG A 241 -22.89 -1.23 7.68
CA ARG A 241 -21.67 -1.15 8.49
C ARG A 241 -20.48 -1.82 7.80
N ASP A 242 -20.74 -2.83 6.97
CA ASP A 242 -19.71 -3.56 6.20
C ASP A 242 -20.18 -3.72 4.74
N PRO A 243 -20.29 -2.61 3.99
CA PRO A 243 -20.81 -2.65 2.63
C PRO A 243 -19.82 -3.33 1.68
N ASP A 244 -20.33 -4.17 0.80
CA ASP A 244 -19.60 -4.60 -0.39
C ASP A 244 -19.62 -3.47 -1.42
N TYR A 245 -18.46 -3.06 -1.91
CA TYR A 245 -18.35 -2.02 -2.93
C TYR A 245 -17.11 -2.18 -3.79
N GLU A 246 -17.15 -1.55 -4.95
CA GLU A 246 -16.01 -1.40 -5.84
C GLU A 246 -15.75 0.08 -6.12
N VAL A 247 -14.49 0.49 -6.04
CA VAL A 247 -14.04 1.82 -6.42
C VAL A 247 -13.08 1.71 -7.59
N THR A 248 -13.43 2.37 -8.69
CA THR A 248 -12.50 2.56 -9.79
C THR A 248 -11.58 3.73 -9.45
N LEU A 249 -10.28 3.46 -9.36
CA LEU A 249 -9.22 4.43 -9.17
C LEU A 249 -8.57 4.77 -10.50
N ALA A 250 -8.16 6.03 -10.64
CA ALA A 250 -7.22 6.47 -11.66
C ALA A 250 -5.98 7.04 -10.99
N VAL A 251 -4.80 6.79 -11.55
CA VAL A 251 -3.52 7.36 -11.10
C VAL A 251 -3.08 8.44 -12.05
N GLY A 252 -2.73 9.59 -11.50
CA GLY A 252 -2.45 10.78 -12.30
C GLY A 252 -0.99 11.00 -12.59
N ARG A 253 -0.69 12.16 -13.18
CA ARG A 253 0.67 12.58 -13.55
C ARG A 253 1.61 12.73 -12.36
N TRP A 254 1.08 12.99 -11.16
CA TRP A 254 1.87 13.05 -9.92
C TRP A 254 1.99 11.70 -9.21
N LEU A 255 1.40 10.65 -9.80
CA LEU A 255 1.25 9.33 -9.19
C LEU A 255 0.40 9.36 -7.91
N GLU A 256 -0.56 10.28 -7.89
CA GLU A 256 -1.56 10.39 -6.83
C GLU A 256 -2.90 9.84 -7.36
N PRO A 257 -3.48 8.83 -6.68
CA PRO A 257 -4.74 8.22 -7.09
C PRO A 257 -5.95 9.08 -6.71
N TRP A 258 -7.01 9.01 -7.52
CA TRP A 258 -8.34 9.51 -7.16
C TRP A 258 -9.44 8.54 -7.59
N ALA A 259 -10.56 8.55 -6.87
CA ALA A 259 -11.74 7.79 -7.24
C ALA A 259 -12.44 8.42 -8.46
N VAL A 260 -12.70 7.62 -9.49
CA VAL A 260 -13.46 7.99 -10.69
C VAL A 260 -14.86 7.37 -10.74
N GLY A 261 -15.12 6.37 -9.90
CA GLY A 261 -16.44 5.76 -9.80
C GLY A 261 -16.53 4.84 -8.60
N VAL A 262 -17.73 4.70 -8.05
CA VAL A 262 -18.05 3.77 -6.97
C VAL A 262 -19.31 2.99 -7.35
N LYS A 263 -19.33 1.69 -7.08
CA LYS A 263 -20.47 0.80 -7.25
C LYS A 263 -20.72 0.01 -5.98
#